data_AF-A0AAJ3D0N7-F1
#
_entry.id   AF-A0AAJ3D0N7-F1
#
_cell.length_a   1.000
_cell.length_b   1.000
_cell.length_c   1.000
_cell.angle_alpha   90.00
_cell.angle_beta   90.00
_cell.angle_gamma   90.00
#
_symmetry.space_group_name_H-M   'P 1'
#
loop_
_entity.id
_entity.type
_entity.pdbx_description
1 polymer ?
#
loop_
_entity_poly.entity_id
_entity_poly.type
_entity_poly.pdbx_seq_one_letter_code
_entity_poly.pdbx_strand_id
1 'polypeptide(L)'
;MKLTPVIAALRARCPYFENRVAGAAQFKNLPEVGKLRLPAAYVVPGDDSPGENKSQTDYWQELKEGFSVVVILSNGRDERGQFASYDVVDDVRQMLFKALLGWNPEACGNPITYDG
;
A
#
# COMPACT_ATOMS: atom_id res chain seq x y z
N MET A 1 12.22 -4.24 2.86
CA MET A 1 11.49 -4.33 1.58
C MET A 1 11.72 -3.10 0.72
N LYS A 2 11.92 -3.26 -0.60
CA LYS A 2 11.91 -2.12 -1.54
C LYS A 2 10.47 -1.71 -1.89
N LEU A 3 10.06 -0.47 -1.61
CA LEU A 3 8.71 0.02 -1.95
C LEU A 3 8.54 0.45 -3.42
N THR A 4 9.63 0.71 -4.13
CA THR A 4 9.63 1.09 -5.55
C THR A 4 8.85 0.12 -6.46
N PRO A 5 9.05 -1.21 -6.40
CA PRO A 5 8.26 -2.16 -7.19
C PRO A 5 6.78 -2.13 -6.81
N VAL A 6 6.44 -1.95 -5.53
CA VAL A 6 5.04 -1.88 -5.08
C VAL A 6 4.34 -0.66 -5.67
N ILE A 7 4.98 0.51 -5.64
CA ILE A 7 4.47 1.74 -6.24
C ILE A 7 4.30 1.55 -7.76
N ALA A 8 5.28 0.96 -8.45
CA ALA A 8 5.21 0.71 -9.88
C ALA A 8 4.08 -0.27 -10.25
N ALA A 9 3.90 -1.33 -9.46
CA ALA A 9 2.82 -2.30 -9.65
C ALA A 9 1.45 -1.67 -9.45
N LEU A 10 1.27 -0.85 -8.42
CA LEU A 10 0.03 -0.10 -8.20
C LEU A 10 -0.29 0.84 -9.36
N ARG A 11 0.71 1.56 -9.89
CA ARG A 11 0.53 2.42 -11.06
C ARG A 11 0.12 1.65 -12.31
N ALA A 12 0.70 0.46 -12.52
CA ALA A 12 0.40 -0.36 -13.70
C ALA A 12 -0.94 -1.13 -13.59
N ARG A 13 -1.32 -1.56 -12.38
CA ARG A 13 -2.47 -2.45 -12.16
C ARG A 13 -3.73 -1.70 -11.71
N CYS A 14 -3.61 -0.49 -11.19
CA CYS A 14 -4.73 0.34 -10.73
C CYS A 14 -4.85 1.63 -11.54
N PRO A 15 -5.50 1.62 -12.72
CA PRO A 15 -5.71 2.83 -13.51
C PRO A 15 -6.56 3.89 -12.80
N TYR A 16 -7.35 3.49 -11.79
CA TYR A 16 -8.19 4.37 -10.97
C TYR A 16 -7.42 5.55 -10.36
N PHE A 17 -6.16 5.34 -9.98
CA PHE A 17 -5.32 6.40 -9.41
C PHE A 17 -4.60 7.24 -10.48
N GLU A 18 -4.69 6.93 -11.78
CA GLU A 18 -4.04 7.70 -12.86
C GLU A 18 -2.56 8.03 -12.57
N ASN A 19 -1.77 7.04 -12.13
CA ASN A 19 -0.38 7.21 -11.69
C ASN A 19 -0.14 8.05 -10.43
N ARG A 20 -1.18 8.49 -9.74
CA ARG A 20 -1.12 9.27 -8.47
C ARG A 20 -0.86 8.37 -7.26
N VAL A 21 0.22 7.60 -7.34
CA VAL A 21 0.71 6.73 -6.26
C VAL A 21 2.08 7.26 -5.80
N ALA A 22 2.21 7.53 -4.50
CA ALA A 22 3.40 8.12 -3.88
C ALA A 22 3.93 7.25 -2.72
N GLY A 23 5.18 7.45 -2.32
CA GLY A 23 5.78 6.75 -1.17
C GLY A 23 5.74 7.58 0.12
N ALA A 24 5.80 6.97 1.30
CA ALA A 24 5.65 7.67 2.58
C ALA A 24 6.75 8.67 2.94
N ALA A 25 7.94 8.58 2.33
CA ALA A 25 8.93 9.66 2.40
C ALA A 25 8.35 11.00 1.86
N GLN A 26 7.39 10.92 0.95
CA GLN A 26 6.64 12.06 0.42
C GLN A 26 5.39 12.39 1.25
N PHE A 27 4.93 11.47 2.12
CA PHE A 27 3.83 11.66 3.06
C PHE A 27 4.24 12.45 4.32
N LYS A 28 5.44 12.20 4.89
CA LYS A 28 5.94 12.97 6.05
C LYS A 28 6.26 14.44 5.74
N ASN A 29 6.56 14.76 4.48
CA ASN A 29 6.87 16.12 4.03
C ASN A 29 5.62 16.88 3.52
N LEU A 30 4.42 16.52 3.99
CA LEU A 30 3.18 17.13 3.54
C LEU A 30 2.78 18.30 4.45
N PRO A 31 3.35 19.48 4.18
CA PRO A 31 2.50 20.65 3.93
C PRO A 31 2.54 21.13 2.47
N GLU A 32 3.52 20.71 1.65
CA GLU A 32 3.84 21.39 0.38
C GLU A 32 4.02 20.51 -0.87
N VAL A 33 3.90 19.17 -0.80
CA VAL A 33 3.84 18.35 -2.03
C VAL A 33 2.43 18.48 -2.61
N GLY A 34 2.24 19.56 -3.36
CA GLY A 34 1.00 20.07 -3.90
C GLY A 34 -0.06 19.00 -4.16
N LYS A 35 -1.21 19.18 -3.50
CA LYS A 35 -2.52 18.56 -3.76
C LYS A 35 -2.52 17.68 -5.01
N LEU A 36 -2.07 16.42 -4.89
CA LEU A 36 -2.34 15.42 -5.92
C LEU A 36 -3.86 15.46 -6.12
N ARG A 37 -4.31 15.62 -7.36
CA ARG A 37 -5.75 15.61 -7.63
C ARG A 37 -6.28 14.31 -7.05
N LEU A 38 -7.40 14.37 -6.36
CA LEU A 38 -8.02 13.18 -5.78
C LEU A 38 -8.70 12.38 -6.90
N PRO A 39 -8.72 11.03 -6.85
CA PRO A 39 -8.15 10.14 -5.83
C PRO A 39 -6.61 9.95 -5.91
N ALA A 40 -5.96 9.73 -4.76
CA ALA A 40 -4.52 9.47 -4.66
C ALA A 40 -4.21 8.33 -3.66
N ALA A 41 -3.10 7.61 -3.85
CA ALA A 41 -2.66 6.54 -2.95
C ALA A 41 -1.22 6.75 -2.47
N TYR A 42 -0.94 6.38 -1.22
CA TYR A 42 0.35 6.53 -0.57
C TYR A 42 0.79 5.21 0.04
N VAL A 43 1.99 4.73 -0.31
CA VAL A 43 2.56 3.50 0.22
C VAL A 43 3.50 3.83 1.36
N VAL A 44 3.22 3.30 2.55
CA VAL A 44 3.95 3.53 3.80
C VAL A 44 4.66 2.25 4.22
N PRO A 45 5.97 2.27 4.52
CA PRO A 45 6.62 1.12 5.12
C PRO A 45 6.03 0.92 6.52
N GLY A 46 5.64 -0.32 6.80
CA GLY A 46 5.25 -0.74 8.14
C GLY A 46 6.46 -1.17 8.95
N ASP A 47 6.19 -1.71 10.14
CA ASP A 47 7.22 -2.28 10.98
C ASP A 47 7.74 -3.62 10.43
N ASP A 48 9.02 -3.87 10.63
CA ASP A 48 9.67 -5.15 10.34
C ASP A 48 9.66 -5.98 11.62
N SER A 49 8.99 -7.13 11.57
CA SER A 49 8.87 -8.06 12.69
C SER A 49 9.75 -9.29 12.44
N PRO A 50 10.91 -9.41 13.10
CA PRO A 50 11.75 -10.60 13.01
C PRO A 50 11.14 -11.76 13.81
N GLY A 51 11.07 -12.93 13.20
CA GLY A 51 10.77 -14.19 13.87
C GLY A 51 11.99 -14.78 14.59
N GLU A 52 11.82 -15.92 15.23
CA GLU A 52 12.91 -16.59 15.95
C GLU A 52 14.02 -17.07 15.00
N ASN A 53 15.27 -17.09 15.50
CA ASN A 53 16.38 -17.71 14.78
C ASN A 53 16.24 -19.23 14.84
N LYS A 54 16.08 -19.84 13.66
CA LYS A 54 15.89 -21.28 13.49
C LYS A 54 17.19 -22.07 13.50
N SER A 55 18.34 -21.39 13.46
CA SER A 55 19.65 -22.04 13.44
C SER A 55 20.42 -21.86 14.75
N GLN A 56 21.12 -22.92 15.18
CA GLN A 56 21.99 -22.91 16.36
C GLN A 56 23.45 -22.57 16.03
N THR A 57 23.84 -22.69 14.75
CA THR A 57 25.23 -22.50 14.28
C THR A 57 25.36 -21.40 13.23
N ASP A 58 24.24 -20.94 12.68
CA ASP A 58 24.18 -19.98 11.58
C ASP A 58 23.06 -18.95 11.83
N TYR A 59 22.86 -18.00 10.90
CA TYR A 59 21.80 -16.99 11.01
C TYR A 59 20.66 -17.28 10.03
N TRP A 60 19.52 -17.73 10.55
CA TRP A 60 18.31 -17.96 9.75
C TRP A 60 17.06 -17.53 10.50
N GLN A 61 16.54 -16.36 10.17
CA GLN A 61 15.30 -15.81 10.71
C GLN A 61 14.27 -15.62 9.60
N GLU A 62 13.00 -15.85 9.93
CA GLU A 62 11.90 -15.37 9.10
C GLU A 62 11.68 -13.90 9.40
N LEU A 63 11.76 -13.03 8.39
CA LEU A 63 11.45 -11.61 8.54
C LEU A 63 10.07 -11.35 7.96
N LYS A 64 9.17 -10.79 8.76
CA LYS A 64 7.90 -10.24 8.27
C LYS A 64 8.06 -8.75 8.06
N GLU A 65 7.99 -8.33 6.80
CA GLU A 65 8.07 -6.91 6.43
C GLU A 65 6.66 -6.41 6.09
N GLY A 66 6.23 -5.35 6.79
CA GLY A 66 4.92 -4.74 6.58
C GLY A 66 4.97 -3.55 5.62
N PHE A 67 3.87 -3.30 4.93
CA PHE A 67 3.61 -1.99 4.31
C PHE A 67 2.11 -1.70 4.31
N SER A 68 1.77 -0.42 4.41
CA SER A 68 0.39 0.06 4.39
C SER A 68 0.13 0.90 3.15
N VAL A 69 -1.04 0.76 2.53
CA VAL A 69 -1.46 1.61 1.42
C VAL A 69 -2.58 2.52 1.91
N VAL A 70 -2.28 3.80 2.07
CA VAL A 70 -3.23 4.83 2.48
C VAL A 70 -3.83 5.47 1.23
N VAL A 71 -5.15 5.40 1.08
CA VAL A 71 -5.86 6.02 -0.04
C VAL A 71 -6.62 7.25 0.41
N ILE A 72 -6.48 8.34 -0.36
CA ILE A 72 -7.24 9.57 -0.18
C ILE A 72 -8.22 9.70 -1.34
N LEU A 73 -9.51 9.72 -1.02
CA LEU A 73 -10.61 9.91 -1.97
C LEU A 73 -11.25 11.29 -1.73
N SER A 74 -11.71 11.96 -2.79
CA SER A 74 -12.52 13.17 -2.63
C SER A 74 -13.97 12.77 -2.46
N ASN A 75 -14.61 13.25 -1.40
CA ASN A 75 -16.05 13.02 -1.16
C ASN A 75 -16.90 14.22 -1.61
N GLY A 76 -16.50 14.92 -2.68
CA GLY A 76 -17.11 16.19 -3.10
C GLY A 76 -18.60 16.15 -3.49
N ARG A 77 -19.29 15.01 -3.33
CA ARG A 77 -20.72 14.86 -3.57
C ARG A 77 -21.56 14.65 -2.31
N ASP A 78 -20.97 14.42 -1.14
CA ASP A 78 -21.75 14.10 0.05
C ASP A 78 -21.06 14.53 1.35
N GLU A 79 -21.27 15.79 1.74
CA GLU A 79 -20.80 16.36 3.02
C GLU A 79 -21.43 15.66 4.25
N ARG A 80 -22.39 14.74 4.06
CA ARG A 80 -23.08 14.00 5.13
C ARG A 80 -22.73 12.52 5.23
N GLY A 81 -21.88 12.00 4.33
CA GLY A 81 -21.08 10.78 4.53
C GLY A 81 -21.83 9.52 5.00
N GLN A 82 -22.99 9.20 4.42
CA GLN A 82 -23.79 8.07 4.95
C GLN A 82 -24.11 6.92 3.99
N PHE A 83 -23.97 7.04 2.67
CA PHE A 83 -24.27 5.88 1.79
C PHE A 83 -23.31 5.66 0.63
N ALA A 84 -22.85 6.68 -0.08
CA ALA A 84 -22.02 6.46 -1.29
C ALA A 84 -20.53 6.23 -0.98
N SER A 85 -20.04 6.64 0.19
CA SER A 85 -18.60 6.61 0.49
C SER A 85 -18.10 5.21 0.87
N TYR A 86 -18.96 4.34 1.42
CA TYR A 86 -18.54 3.01 1.87
C TYR A 86 -18.35 2.03 0.71
N ASP A 87 -19.26 2.06 -0.27
CA ASP A 87 -19.18 1.24 -1.48
C ASP A 87 -17.94 1.58 -2.30
N VAL A 88 -17.63 2.88 -2.47
CA VAL A 88 -16.43 3.31 -3.19
C VAL A 88 -15.15 2.89 -2.46
N VAL A 89 -15.15 2.87 -1.13
CA VAL A 89 -14.00 2.38 -0.35
C VAL A 89 -13.85 0.87 -0.51
N ASP A 90 -14.94 0.09 -0.53
CA ASP A 90 -14.87 -1.35 -0.79
C ASP A 90 -14.39 -1.65 -2.21
N ASP A 91 -14.91 -0.95 -3.21
CA ASP A 91 -14.46 -1.09 -4.60
C ASP A 91 -12.95 -0.83 -4.73
N VAL A 92 -12.46 0.25 -4.12
CA VAL A 92 -11.03 0.58 -4.12
C VAL A 92 -10.21 -0.48 -3.36
N ARG A 93 -10.72 -0.98 -2.23
CA ARG A 93 -10.08 -2.08 -1.50
C ARG A 93 -9.95 -3.33 -2.38
N GLN A 94 -11.02 -3.72 -3.09
CA GLN A 94 -10.99 -4.86 -4.00
C GLN A 94 -10.01 -4.65 -5.17
N MET A 95 -9.92 -3.44 -5.72
CA MET A 95 -8.93 -3.10 -6.74
C MET A 95 -7.49 -3.23 -6.22
N LEU A 96 -7.22 -2.73 -5.00
CA LEU A 96 -5.91 -2.87 -4.36
C LEU A 96 -5.58 -4.34 -4.10
N PHE A 97 -6.55 -5.11 -3.60
CA PHE A 97 -6.38 -6.53 -3.33
C PHE A 97 -6.04 -7.30 -4.60
N LYS A 98 -6.76 -7.04 -5.70
CA LYS A 98 -6.48 -7.63 -7.01
C LYS A 98 -5.11 -7.23 -7.56
N ALA A 99 -4.64 -6.03 -7.24
CA ALA A 99 -3.35 -5.54 -7.72
C ALA A 99 -2.15 -6.07 -6.91
N LEU A 100 -2.32 -6.29 -5.61
CA LEU A 100 -1.22 -6.57 -4.68
C LEU A 100 -1.22 -7.98 -4.10
N LEU A 101 -2.37 -8.53 -3.71
CA LEU A 101 -2.41 -9.81 -3.00
C LEU A 101 -1.96 -10.95 -3.91
N GLY A 102 -1.14 -11.83 -3.35
CA GLY A 102 -0.56 -12.97 -4.09
C GLY A 102 0.57 -12.60 -5.05
N TRP A 103 0.85 -11.31 -5.26
CA TRP A 103 2.00 -10.88 -6.06
C TRP A 103 3.27 -10.87 -5.21
N ASN A 104 4.37 -11.33 -5.81
CA ASN A 104 5.67 -11.31 -5.19
C ASN A 104 6.53 -10.16 -5.77
N PRO A 105 6.83 -9.12 -4.98
CA PRO A 105 7.66 -8.00 -5.41
C PRO A 105 9.15 -8.33 -5.43
N GLU A 106 9.58 -9.39 -4.72
CA GLU A 106 10.99 -9.78 -4.61
C GLU A 106 11.19 -11.23 -5.09
N ALA A 107 12.31 -11.51 -5.77
CA ALA A 107 12.54 -12.85 -6.34
C ALA A 107 12.67 -13.96 -5.28
N CYS A 108 13.15 -13.61 -4.08
CA CYS A 108 13.36 -14.53 -2.96
C CYS A 108 12.34 -14.34 -1.83
N GLY A 109 11.34 -13.48 -2.03
CA GLY A 109 10.33 -13.16 -1.03
C GLY A 109 9.15 -14.12 -1.04
N ASN A 110 8.22 -13.93 -0.10
CA ASN A 110 6.91 -14.55 -0.11
C ASN A 110 5.89 -13.64 -0.81
N PRO A 111 4.79 -14.19 -1.37
CA PRO A 111 3.71 -13.37 -1.91
C PRO A 111 3.12 -12.45 -0.85
N ILE A 112 2.69 -11.26 -1.28
CA ILE A 112 2.05 -10.28 -0.39
C ILE A 112 0.75 -10.86 0.17
N THR A 113 0.61 -10.83 1.49
CA THR A 113 -0.59 -11.20 2.24
C THR A 113 -1.22 -9.98 2.89
N TYR A 114 -2.54 -10.02 3.10
CA TYR A 114 -3.25 -8.99 3.86
C TYR A 114 -3.13 -9.29 5.36
N ASP A 115 -2.79 -8.27 6.17
CA ASP A 115 -2.56 -8.41 7.62
C ASP A 115 -3.47 -7.52 8.48
N GLY A 116 -4.48 -6.85 7.88
CA GLY A 116 -5.40 -5.95 8.57
C GLY A 116 -5.21 -4.49 8.21
#